data_AF-A0A6J4NXI9-F1
#
_entry.id   AF-A0A6J4NXI9-F1
#
_cell.length_a   1.000
_cell.length_b   1.000
_cell.length_c   1.000
_cell.angle_alpha   90.00
_cell.angle_beta   90.00
_cell.angle_gamma   90.00
#
_symmetry.space_group_name_H-M   'P 1'
#
loop_
_entity.id
_entity.type
_entity.pdbx_description
1 polymer ?
#
loop_
_entity_poly.entity_id
_entity_poly.type
_entity_poly.pdbx_seq_one_letter_code
_entity_poly.pdbx_strand_id
1 'polypeptide(L)'
;MWLHHLARRVAVVLFRLAYRVHVHQRERVPSSGAVVLVANHSAFADGPLLFGLVGRPAVFLVKHEMFRGVAGWGLPRIGQLAVRRGAADRAPLMAAVAVLRGGGLVGVFPEGTRGAGDVA
;
A
#
# COMPACT_ATOMS: atom_id res chain seq x y z
N MET A 1 -1.86 12.47 -8.79
CA MET A 1 -1.02 11.60 -9.64
C MET A 1 0.48 11.88 -9.49
N TRP A 2 0.99 13.07 -9.81
CA TRP A 2 2.45 13.33 -9.80
C TRP A 2 3.16 13.04 -8.46
N LEU A 3 2.56 13.47 -7.34
CA LEU A 3 3.12 13.26 -6.00
C LEU A 3 3.16 11.78 -5.60
N HIS A 4 2.20 10.98 -6.07
CA HIS A 4 2.21 9.52 -5.91
C HIS A 4 3.44 8.91 -6.59
N HIS A 5 3.67 9.25 -7.85
CA HIS A 5 4.84 8.77 -8.60
C HIS A 5 6.16 9.24 -7.98
N LEU A 6 6.23 10.50 -7.54
CA LEU A 6 7.42 11.03 -6.86
C LEU A 6 7.69 10.27 -5.56
N ALA A 7 6.68 10.12 -4.71
CA ALA A 7 6.82 9.40 -3.44
C ALA A 7 7.26 7.94 -3.66
N ARG A 8 6.74 7.27 -4.70
CA ARG A 8 7.18 5.92 -5.07
C ARG A 8 8.65 5.87 -5.46
N ARG A 9 9.10 6.80 -6.30
CA ARG A 9 10.52 6.86 -6.72
C ARG A 9 11.43 7.10 -5.53
N VAL A 10 11.06 8.04 -4.65
CA VAL A 10 11.79 8.32 -3.41
C VAL A 10 11.84 7.08 -2.53
N ALA A 11 10.71 6.41 -2.30
CA ALA A 11 10.66 5.18 -1.50
C ALA A 11 11.61 4.09 -2.06
N VAL A 12 11.56 3.83 -3.38
CA VAL A 12 12.45 2.83 -4.01
C VAL A 12 13.92 3.17 -3.81
N VAL A 13 14.31 4.44 -4.00
CA VAL A 13 15.70 4.88 -3.83
C VAL A 13 16.13 4.69 -2.38
N LEU A 14 15.35 5.18 -1.42
CA LEU A 14 15.65 5.05 0.01
C LEU A 14 15.78 3.59 0.44
N PHE A 15 14.85 2.72 0.01
CA PHE A 15 14.90 1.30 0.39
C PHE A 15 16.05 0.54 -0.25
N ARG A 16 16.43 0.86 -1.50
CA ARG A 16 17.60 0.24 -2.15
C ARG A 16 18.93 0.70 -1.54
N LEU A 17 18.97 1.90 -0.97
CA LEU A 17 20.14 2.39 -0.24
C LEU A 17 20.22 1.79 1.17
N ALA A 18 19.09 1.66 1.85
CA ALA A 18 19.04 1.16 3.23
C ALA A 18 19.09 -0.37 3.33
N TYR A 19 18.67 -1.11 2.30
CA TYR A 19 18.53 -2.57 2.33
C TYR A 19 19.01 -3.24 1.04
N ARG A 20 19.49 -4.48 1.17
CA ARG A 20 19.77 -5.36 0.03
C ARG A 20 18.48 -6.02 -0.45
N VAL A 21 17.71 -5.29 -1.27
CA VAL A 21 16.41 -5.73 -1.79
C VAL A 21 16.58 -6.68 -2.98
N HIS A 22 15.98 -7.87 -2.89
CA HIS A 22 15.79 -8.76 -4.04
C HIS A 22 14.30 -8.85 -4.36
N VAL A 23 13.94 -8.63 -5.62
CA VAL A 23 12.56 -8.76 -6.10
C VAL A 23 12.52 -9.94 -7.06
N HIS A 24 11.76 -10.95 -6.70
CA HIS A 24 11.55 -12.13 -7.53
C HIS A 24 10.23 -11.99 -8.27
N GLN A 25 10.19 -12.50 -9.50
CA GLN A 25 8.96 -12.65 -10.29
C GLN A 25 8.16 -11.36 -10.49
N ARG A 26 8.87 -10.24 -10.69
CA ARG A 26 8.26 -8.91 -10.87
C ARG A 26 7.29 -8.86 -12.06
N GLU A 27 7.60 -9.62 -13.10
CA GLU A 27 6.81 -9.78 -14.32
C GLU A 27 5.42 -10.38 -14.10
N ARG A 28 5.19 -11.04 -12.96
CA ARG A 28 3.86 -11.57 -12.61
C ARG A 28 2.86 -10.49 -12.22
N VAL A 29 3.30 -9.27 -11.92
CA VAL A 29 2.40 -8.15 -11.63
C VAL A 29 1.82 -7.63 -12.95
N PRO A 30 0.49 -7.72 -13.18
CA PRO A 30 -0.12 -7.21 -14.40
C PRO A 30 0.15 -5.72 -14.61
N SER A 31 0.61 -5.35 -15.81
CA SER A 31 0.93 -3.96 -16.18
C SER A 31 -0.31 -3.07 -16.25
N SER A 32 -1.48 -3.66 -16.53
CA SER A 32 -2.78 -3.02 -16.59
C SER A 32 -3.86 -3.92 -15.98
N GLY A 33 -5.07 -3.39 -15.81
CA GLY A 33 -6.17 -4.10 -15.17
C GLY A 33 -6.11 -4.08 -13.64
N ALA A 34 -7.23 -4.47 -13.04
CA ALA A 34 -7.45 -4.45 -11.60
C ALA A 34 -6.58 -5.49 -10.89
N VAL A 35 -5.91 -5.09 -9.80
CA VAL A 35 -5.07 -6.00 -9.01
C VAL A 35 -5.36 -5.80 -7.53
N VAL A 36 -5.63 -6.90 -6.83
CA VAL A 36 -5.59 -6.94 -5.36
C VAL A 36 -4.25 -7.58 -4.97
N LEU A 37 -3.35 -6.77 -4.44
CA LEU A 37 -2.08 -7.25 -3.88
C LEU A 37 -2.32 -7.63 -2.42
N VAL A 38 -2.16 -8.90 -2.11
CA VAL A 38 -2.23 -9.41 -0.74
C VAL A 38 -0.81 -9.69 -0.26
N ALA A 39 -0.43 -9.15 0.89
CA ALA A 39 0.88 -9.38 1.49
C ALA A 39 0.76 -9.59 3.00
N ASN A 40 1.70 -10.35 3.57
CA ASN A 40 1.88 -10.45 5.01
C ASN A 40 2.40 -9.12 5.59
N HIS A 41 2.16 -8.88 6.88
CA HIS A 41 2.59 -7.67 7.58
C HIS A 41 3.60 -7.99 8.71
N SER A 42 4.84 -8.27 8.35
CA SER A 42 5.90 -8.62 9.30
C SER A 42 6.64 -7.41 9.87
N ALA A 43 6.68 -6.28 9.18
CA ALA A 43 7.41 -5.10 9.59
C ALA A 43 6.66 -3.78 9.31
N PHE A 44 7.01 -2.72 10.04
CA PHE A 44 6.48 -1.38 9.77
C PHE A 44 6.80 -0.89 8.35
N ALA A 45 7.91 -1.37 7.77
CA ALA A 45 8.39 -0.96 6.46
C ALA A 45 7.64 -1.61 5.28
N ASP A 46 6.81 -2.64 5.50
CA ASP A 46 6.20 -3.43 4.41
C ASP A 46 5.37 -2.56 3.46
N GLY A 47 4.51 -1.71 4.01
CA GLY A 47 3.66 -0.80 3.23
C GLY A 47 4.49 0.13 2.32
N PRO A 48 5.39 0.95 2.89
CA PRO A 48 6.29 1.80 2.11
C PRO A 48 7.15 1.04 1.09
N LEU A 49 7.64 -0.15 1.45
CA LEU A 49 8.49 -0.98 0.60
C LEU A 49 7.71 -1.52 -0.61
N LEU A 50 6.53 -2.10 -0.39
CA LEU A 50 5.65 -2.58 -1.46
C LEU A 50 5.13 -1.42 -2.34
N PHE A 51 4.77 -0.28 -1.74
CA PHE A 51 4.36 0.92 -2.46
C PHE A 51 5.40 1.37 -3.49
N GLY A 52 6.68 1.34 -3.13
CA GLY A 52 7.78 1.60 -4.05
C GLY A 52 7.94 0.49 -5.09
N LEU A 53 8.07 -0.75 -4.62
CA LEU A 53 8.63 -1.84 -5.42
C LEU A 53 7.66 -2.54 -6.37
N VAL A 54 6.34 -2.48 -6.16
CA VAL A 54 5.34 -3.24 -6.97
C VAL A 54 5.29 -2.85 -8.45
N GLY A 55 5.98 -1.79 -8.86
CA GLY A 55 6.17 -1.44 -10.27
C GLY A 55 5.07 -0.61 -10.91
N ARG A 56 3.90 -0.48 -10.29
CA ARG A 56 2.82 0.43 -10.73
C ARG A 56 2.17 1.17 -9.55
N PRO A 57 1.40 2.25 -9.79
CA PRO A 57 0.72 2.96 -8.72
C PRO A 57 -0.16 2.03 -7.89
N ALA A 58 0.04 2.06 -6.57
CA ALA A 58 -0.63 1.24 -5.58
C ALA A 58 -1.28 2.11 -4.50
N VAL A 59 -2.45 1.68 -4.05
CA VAL A 59 -3.17 2.28 -2.93
C VAL A 59 -3.37 1.23 -1.86
N PHE A 60 -3.00 1.51 -0.62
CA PHE A 60 -3.15 0.58 0.49
C PHE A 60 -4.26 1.03 1.45
N LEU A 61 -4.90 0.04 2.07
CA LEU A 61 -5.71 0.25 3.26
C LEU A 61 -4.76 0.42 4.46
N VAL A 62 -4.69 1.64 4.99
CA VAL A 62 -3.77 2.01 6.07
C VAL A 62 -4.58 2.37 7.31
N LYS A 63 -4.12 1.91 8.48
CA LYS A 63 -4.75 2.18 9.77
C LYS A 63 -4.97 3.69 9.99
N HIS A 64 -6.19 4.09 10.35
CA HIS A 64 -6.61 5.51 10.45
C HIS A 64 -5.68 6.35 11.34
N GLU A 65 -5.14 5.77 12.41
CA GLU A 65 -4.23 6.42 13.34
C GLU A 65 -2.90 6.86 12.69
N MET A 66 -2.53 6.27 11.55
CA MET A 66 -1.38 6.69 10.74
C MET A 66 -1.63 8.01 10.02
N PHE A 67 -2.88 8.46 9.89
CA PHE A 67 -3.23 9.71 9.22
C PHE A 67 -3.12 10.92 10.16
N ARG A 68 -2.14 10.91 11.06
CA ARG A 68 -1.82 11.99 12.00
C ARG A 68 -0.40 12.50 11.77
N GLY A 69 -0.11 13.72 12.21
CA GLY A 69 1.20 14.35 12.05
C GLY A 69 1.65 14.43 10.58
N VAL A 70 2.95 14.25 10.34
CA VAL A 70 3.56 14.30 9.00
C VAL A 70 2.93 13.27 8.03
N ALA A 71 2.66 12.06 8.53
CA ALA A 71 2.01 11.01 7.74
C ALA A 71 0.56 11.39 7.37
N GLY A 72 -0.17 12.08 8.25
CA GLY A 72 -1.50 12.64 7.97
C GLY A 72 -1.52 13.66 6.84
N TRP A 73 -0.42 14.40 6.64
CA TRP A 73 -0.29 15.28 5.49
C TRP A 73 0.05 14.48 4.21
N GLY A 74 0.95 13.48 4.30
CA GLY A 74 1.46 12.76 3.14
C GLY A 74 0.52 11.68 2.57
N LEU A 75 -0.02 10.81 3.44
CA LEU A 75 -0.77 9.61 3.03
C LEU A 75 -1.98 9.91 2.14
N PRO A 76 -2.85 10.91 2.42
CA PRO A 76 -3.95 11.26 1.53
C PRO A 76 -3.47 11.75 0.16
N ARG A 77 -2.36 12.51 0.13
CA ARG A 77 -1.83 13.12 -1.09
C ARG A 77 -1.19 12.10 -2.04
N ILE A 78 -0.71 10.98 -1.49
CA ILE A 78 -0.27 9.82 -2.25
C ILE A 78 -1.36 8.74 -2.34
N GLY A 79 -2.62 9.10 -2.08
CA GLY A 79 -3.80 8.29 -2.37
C GLY A 79 -4.06 7.10 -1.45
N GLN A 80 -3.43 7.02 -0.26
CA GLN A 80 -3.69 5.92 0.68
C GLN A 80 -5.06 6.07 1.35
N LEU A 81 -5.69 4.95 1.67
CA LEU A 81 -7.06 4.91 2.21
C LEU A 81 -7.01 4.61 3.71
N ALA A 82 -7.60 5.50 4.52
CA ALA A 82 -7.65 5.33 5.96
C ALA A 82 -8.75 4.33 6.35
N VAL A 83 -8.41 3.25 7.06
CA VAL A 83 -9.37 2.27 7.56
C VAL A 83 -9.39 2.23 9.09
N ARG A 84 -10.59 2.16 9.67
CA ARG A 84 -10.82 1.94 11.11
C ARG A 84 -11.20 0.48 11.34
N ARG A 85 -10.46 -0.23 12.19
CA ARG A 85 -10.79 -1.60 12.59
C ARG A 85 -11.87 -1.57 13.67
N GLY A 86 -12.81 -2.52 13.62
CA GLY A 86 -13.89 -2.65 14.61
C GLY A 86 -15.04 -1.64 14.48
N ALA A 87 -14.96 -0.71 13.52
CA ALA A 87 -16.07 0.19 13.17
C ALA A 87 -16.61 -0.18 11.80
N ALA A 88 -17.94 -0.14 11.64
CA ALA A 88 -18.60 -0.35 10.36
C ALA A 88 -18.43 0.87 9.44
N ASP A 89 -17.20 1.15 9.00
CA ASP A 89 -16.91 2.19 8.01
C ASP A 89 -16.67 1.55 6.64
N ARG A 90 -17.67 1.72 5.75
CA ARG A 90 -17.62 1.18 4.38
C ARG A 90 -16.94 2.12 3.39
N ALA A 91 -16.72 3.39 3.72
CA ALA A 91 -16.21 4.37 2.77
C ALA A 91 -14.81 4.00 2.20
N PRO A 92 -13.83 3.55 3.02
CA PRO A 92 -12.52 3.14 2.52
C PRO A 92 -12.60 1.92 1.60
N LEU A 93 -13.52 0.99 1.90
CA LEU A 93 -13.75 -0.19 1.06
C LEU A 93 -14.39 0.19 -0.28
N MET A 94 -15.36 1.11 -0.28
CA MET A 94 -15.96 1.60 -1.52
C MET A 94 -14.94 2.37 -2.37
N ALA A 95 -14.04 3.13 -1.75
CA ALA A 95 -12.93 3.79 -2.44
C ALA A 95 -11.95 2.77 -3.05
N ALA A 96 -11.62 1.70 -2.33
CA ALA A 96 -10.81 0.61 -2.88
C ALA A 96 -11.50 -0.07 -4.07
N VAL A 97 -12.81 -0.33 -3.99
CA VAL A 97 -13.61 -0.86 -5.10
C VAL A 97 -13.58 0.09 -6.30
N ALA A 98 -13.66 1.41 -6.09
CA ALA A 98 -13.56 2.39 -7.16
C ALA A 98 -12.18 2.36 -7.84
N VAL A 99 -11.09 2.22 -7.07
CA VAL A 99 -9.73 2.05 -7.63
C VAL A 99 -9.65 0.78 -8.49
N LEU A 100 -10.19 -0.33 -8.02
CA LEU A 100 -10.21 -1.60 -8.77
C LEU A 100 -11.05 -1.49 -10.04
N ARG A 101 -12.25 -0.89 -9.98
CA ARG A 101 -13.09 -0.64 -11.16
C ARG A 101 -12.41 0.24 -12.21
N GLY A 102 -11.53 1.14 -11.78
CA GLY A 102 -10.67 1.94 -12.66
C GLY A 102 -9.43 1.20 -13.19
N GLY A 103 -9.29 -0.10 -12.95
CA GLY A 103 -8.12 -0.90 -13.35
C GLY A 103 -6.86 -0.61 -12.53
N GLY A 104 -7.02 -0.07 -11.31
CA GLY A 104 -5.93 0.23 -10.38
C GLY A 104 -5.49 -0.97 -9.54
N LEU A 105 -4.49 -0.73 -8.68
CA LEU A 105 -3.97 -1.72 -7.74
C LEU A 105 -4.27 -1.31 -6.31
N VAL A 106 -4.92 -2.21 -5.57
CA VAL A 106 -5.15 -2.07 -4.13
C VAL A 106 -4.31 -3.08 -3.36
N GLY A 107 -3.52 -2.61 -2.41
CA GLY A 107 -2.75 -3.43 -1.49
C GLY A 107 -3.47 -3.64 -0.16
N VAL A 108 -3.48 -4.87 0.33
CA VAL A 108 -4.08 -5.24 1.61
C VAL A 108 -3.14 -6.15 2.41
N PHE A 109 -3.17 -5.95 3.73
CA PHE A 109 -2.51 -6.79 4.71
C PHE A 109 -3.60 -7.47 5.55
N PRO A 110 -3.99 -8.72 5.23
CA PRO A 110 -5.19 -9.35 5.77
C PRO A 110 -5.10 -9.60 7.27
N GLU A 111 -3.90 -9.76 7.81
CA GLU A 111 -3.63 -9.93 9.25
C GLU A 111 -4.17 -8.77 10.10
N GLY A 112 -4.28 -7.57 9.53
CA GLY A 112 -4.75 -6.36 10.24
C GLY A 112 -3.81 -5.86 11.34
N THR A 113 -2.89 -6.68 11.85
CA THR A 113 -1.81 -6.37 12.78
C THR A 113 -0.46 -6.74 12.20
N ARG A 114 0.63 -6.32 12.86
CA ARG A 114 1.97 -6.82 12.55
C ARG A 114 2.19 -8.13 13.28
N GLY A 115 2.71 -9.15 12.61
CA GLY A 115 2.85 -10.49 13.19
C GLY A 115 3.74 -11.42 12.37
N ALA A 116 3.71 -12.70 12.74
CA ALA A 116 4.49 -13.75 12.07
C ALA A 116 4.01 -14.08 10.65
N GLY A 117 2.93 -13.43 10.16
CA GLY A 117 2.32 -13.75 8.86
C GLY A 117 1.03 -14.57 8.98
N ASP A 118 0.59 -14.89 10.20
CA ASP A 118 -0.60 -15.70 10.43
C ASP A 118 -1.88 -14.89 10.16
N VAL A 119 -2.67 -15.36 9.20
CA VAL A 119 -3.99 -14.77 8.91
C VAL A 119 -4.92 -15.09 10.07
N ALA A 120 -5.47 -14.05 10.71
CA ALA A 120 -6.46 -14.16 11.78
C ALA A 120 -7.80 -14.70 11.27
#